data_AF-A0A838E1W2-F1
#
_entry.id   AF-A0A838E1W2-F1
#
_cell.length_a   1.000
_cell.length_b   1.000
_cell.length_c   1.000
_cell.angle_alpha   90.00
_cell.angle_beta   90.00
_cell.angle_gamma   90.00
#
_symmetry.space_group_name_H-M   'P 1'
#
loop_
_entity.id
_entity.type
_entity.pdbx_description
1 polymer ?
#
loop_
_entity_poly.entity_id
_entity_poly.type
_entity_poly.pdbx_seq_one_letter_code
_entity_poly.pdbx_strand_id
1 'polypeptide(L)'
;MATKNRTINVTVEESTASLLSHVAQQEQKSIERLVRELTLEALQIGEDFYLSTLAEKLDRERAETYRHDDVWKETTLESIEKKC
;
A
#
# COMPACT_ATOMS: atom_id res chain seq x y z
N MET A 1 -26.23 3.87 -3.97
CA MET A 1 -26.38 2.44 -3.65
C MET A 1 -25.15 1.72 -4.18
N ALA A 2 -24.37 1.08 -3.30
CA ALA A 2 -23.20 0.30 -3.68
C ALA A 2 -23.10 -0.89 -2.71
N THR A 3 -23.03 -2.09 -3.26
CA THR A 3 -22.90 -3.36 -2.55
C THR A 3 -21.68 -3.30 -1.63
N LYS A 4 -21.93 -3.34 -0.31
CA LYS A 4 -20.92 -3.13 0.74
C LYS A 4 -19.75 -4.13 0.73
N ASN A 5 -19.94 -5.34 0.18
CA ASN A 5 -18.92 -6.38 0.16
C ASN A 5 -18.72 -6.90 -1.27
N ARG A 6 -17.52 -6.66 -1.81
CA ARG A 6 -17.07 -7.24 -3.08
C ARG A 6 -16.38 -8.57 -2.80
N THR A 7 -16.92 -9.66 -3.30
CA THR A 7 -16.32 -11.00 -3.22
C THR A 7 -15.24 -11.15 -4.29
N ILE A 8 -14.11 -11.75 -3.92
CA ILE A 8 -12.99 -12.07 -4.80
C ILE A 8 -12.84 -13.59 -4.79
N ASN A 9 -12.93 -14.22 -5.96
CA ASN A 9 -12.67 -15.65 -6.11
C ASN A 9 -11.20 -15.84 -6.50
N VAL A 10 -10.49 -16.69 -5.77
CA VAL A 10 -9.06 -16.96 -6.00
C VAL A 10 -8.89 -18.44 -6.27
N THR A 11 -8.25 -18.77 -7.38
CA THR A 11 -7.85 -20.13 -7.70
C THR A 11 -6.45 -20.37 -7.14
N VAL A 12 -6.29 -21.44 -6.37
CA VAL A 12 -5.01 -21.85 -5.77
C VAL A 12 -4.72 -23.30 -6.12
N GLU A 13 -3.44 -23.67 -6.04
CA GLU A 13 -3.02 -25.06 -6.16
C GLU A 13 -3.56 -25.90 -4.98
N GLU A 14 -3.75 -27.20 -5.21
CA GLU A 14 -4.29 -28.14 -4.22
C GLU A 14 -3.38 -28.26 -2.97
N SER A 15 -2.06 -28.21 -3.19
CA SER A 15 -1.05 -28.15 -2.12
C SER A 15 -1.27 -26.93 -1.22
N THR A 16 -1.44 -25.75 -1.82
CA THR A 16 -1.66 -24.49 -1.11
C THR A 16 -3.02 -24.47 -0.40
N ALA A 17 -4.07 -25.00 -1.02
CA ALA A 17 -5.38 -25.15 -0.38
C ALA A 17 -5.32 -26.05 0.87
N SER A 18 -4.53 -27.13 0.79
CA SER A 18 -4.32 -28.06 1.91
C SER A 18 -3.57 -27.36 3.06
N LEU A 19 -2.52 -26.61 2.75
CA LEU A 19 -1.77 -25.82 3.74
C LEU A 19 -2.65 -24.75 4.39
N LEU A 20 -3.42 -24.00 3.61
CA LEU A 20 -4.36 -22.99 4.12
C LEU A 20 -5.41 -23.63 5.05
N SER A 21 -5.91 -24.81 4.70
CA SER A 21 -6.87 -25.54 5.53
C SER A 21 -6.25 -25.98 6.86
N HIS A 22 -4.99 -26.46 6.83
CA HIS A 22 -4.27 -26.86 8.03
C HIS A 22 -4.04 -25.67 8.97
N VAL A 23 -3.55 -24.55 8.44
CA VAL A 23 -3.32 -23.32 9.23
C VAL A 23 -4.64 -22.79 9.79
N ALA A 24 -5.72 -22.79 9.00
CA ALA A 24 -7.03 -22.35 9.45
C ALA A 24 -7.56 -23.20 10.62
N GLN A 25 -7.33 -24.52 10.59
CA GLN A 25 -7.67 -25.41 11.71
C GLN A 25 -6.84 -25.13 12.96
N GLN A 26 -5.54 -24.89 12.82
CA GLN A 26 -4.66 -24.55 13.94
C GLN A 26 -5.09 -23.26 14.64
N GLU A 27 -5.51 -22.25 13.87
CA GLU A 27 -5.96 -20.97 14.41
C GLU A 27 -7.45 -20.93 14.79
N GLN A 28 -8.19 -22.02 14.59
CA GLN A 28 -9.64 -22.09 14.79
C GLN A 28 -10.40 -20.99 14.02
N LYS A 29 -9.96 -20.68 12.80
CA LYS A 29 -10.55 -19.66 11.92
C LYS A 29 -11.14 -20.30 10.67
N SER A 30 -12.06 -19.59 10.01
CA SER A 30 -12.49 -19.96 8.67
C SER A 30 -11.38 -19.64 7.65
N ILE A 31 -11.29 -20.44 6.59
CA ILE A 31 -10.31 -20.24 5.51
C ILE A 31 -10.45 -18.84 4.90
N GLU A 32 -11.68 -18.37 4.67
CA GLU A 32 -11.94 -17.03 4.14
C GLU A 32 -11.35 -15.94 5.04
N ARG A 33 -11.53 -16.07 6.36
CA ARG A 33 -11.02 -15.10 7.32
C ARG A 33 -9.49 -15.12 7.38
N LEU A 34 -8.89 -16.30 7.39
CA LEU A 34 -7.44 -16.45 7.33
C LEU A 34 -6.86 -15.82 6.06
N VAL A 35 -7.43 -16.14 4.90
CA VAL A 35 -6.99 -15.59 3.60
C VAL A 35 -7.13 -14.07 3.60
N ARG A 36 -8.21 -13.53 4.15
CA ARG A 36 -8.39 -12.08 4.27
C ARG A 36 -7.32 -11.44 5.16
N GLU A 37 -7.02 -12.04 6.32
CA GLU A 37 -6.00 -11.54 7.24
C GLU A 37 -4.60 -11.58 6.59
N LEU A 38 -4.21 -12.71 6.00
CA LEU A 38 -2.93 -12.85 5.27
C LEU A 38 -2.80 -11.87 4.10
N THR A 39 -3.90 -11.60 3.38
CA THR A 39 -3.89 -10.63 2.28
C THR A 39 -3.66 -9.21 2.79
N LEU A 40 -4.26 -8.84 3.92
CA LEU A 40 -4.07 -7.52 4.52
C LEU A 40 -2.64 -7.35 5.04
N GLU A 41 -2.09 -8.36 5.69
CA GLU A 41 -0.69 -8.35 6.14
C GLU A 41 0.28 -8.21 4.96
N ALA A 42 0.06 -8.98 3.88
CA ALA A 42 0.89 -8.88 2.68
C ALA A 42 0.84 -7.48 2.03
N LEU A 43 -0.33 -6.83 2.04
CA LEU A 43 -0.48 -5.45 1.55
C LEU A 43 0.28 -4.45 2.43
N GLN A 44 0.21 -4.59 3.75
CA GLN A 44 0.94 -3.73 4.70
C GLN A 44 2.45 -3.86 4.51
N ILE A 45 2.98 -5.08 4.37
CA ILE A 45 4.40 -5.32 4.13
C ILE A 45 4.85 -4.66 2.82
N GLY A 46 4.02 -4.74 1.77
CA GLY A 46 4.29 -4.07 0.49
C GLY A 46 4.34 -2.54 0.61
N GLU A 47 3.45 -1.96 1.42
CA GLU A 47 3.43 -0.53 1.72
C GLU A 47 4.66 -0.10 2.52
N ASP A 48 5.01 -0.85 3.58
CA ASP A 48 6.18 -0.57 4.40
C ASP A 48 7.47 -0.61 3.58
N PHE A 49 7.59 -1.57 2.66
CA PHE A 49 8.73 -1.65 1.74
C PHE A 49 8.82 -0.41 0.84
N TYR A 50 7.67 0.02 0.29
CA TYR A 50 7.60 1.22 -0.55
C TYR A 50 7.97 2.48 0.24
N LEU A 51 7.41 2.66 1.44
CA LEU A 51 7.67 3.81 2.30
C LEU A 51 9.12 3.85 2.78
N SER A 52 9.72 2.71 3.10
CA SER A 52 11.14 2.61 3.46
C SER A 52 12.02 3.04 2.29
N THR A 53 11.73 2.55 1.08
CA THR A 53 12.44 2.96 -0.14
C THR A 53 12.28 4.47 -0.41
N LEU A 54 11.09 5.03 -0.15
CA LEU A 54 10.85 6.46 -0.30
C LEU A 54 11.65 7.26 0.74
N ALA A 55 11.67 6.81 1.99
CA ALA A 55 12.45 7.43 3.06
C ALA A 55 13.94 7.46 2.71
N GLU A 56 14.52 6.34 2.26
CA GLU A 56 15.92 6.30 1.80
C GLU A 56 16.19 7.27 0.63
N LYS A 57 15.24 7.42 -0.30
CA LYS A 57 15.38 8.38 -1.41
C LYS A 57 15.37 9.83 -0.96
N LEU A 58 14.60 10.14 0.09
CA LEU A 58 14.45 11.47 0.67
C LEU A 58 15.59 11.78 1.66
N ASP A 59 16.14 10.77 2.32
CA ASP A 59 17.25 10.87 3.27
C ASP A 59 18.59 11.07 2.54
N ARG A 60 18.68 12.18 1.81
CA ARG A 60 19.93 12.65 1.21
C ARG A 60 20.55 13.69 2.13
N GLU A 61 21.84 13.51 2.46
CA GLU A 61 22.63 14.39 3.34
C GLU A 61 22.65 15.88 2.93
N ARG A 62 22.17 16.23 1.72
CA ARG A 62 22.07 17.59 1.19
C ARG A 62 20.76 17.83 0.43
N ALA A 63 19.63 17.40 0.98
CA ALA A 63 18.33 17.77 0.43
C ALA A 63 18.13 19.29 0.53
N GLU A 64 17.89 19.96 -0.61
CA GLU A 64 17.53 21.37 -0.64
C GLU A 64 16.21 21.54 0.13
N THR A 65 16.32 22.11 1.33
CA THR A 65 15.19 22.30 2.25
C THR A 65 14.58 23.65 1.93
N TYR A 66 13.53 23.65 1.12
CA TYR A 66 12.76 24.85 0.83
C TYR A 66 11.82 25.15 1.99
N ARG A 67 11.71 26.42 2.39
CA ARG A 67 10.66 26.82 3.32
C ARG A 67 9.33 26.74 2.60
N HIS A 68 8.28 26.34 3.33
CA HIS A 68 6.92 26.23 2.82
C HIS A 68 6.46 27.52 2.10
N ASP A 69 6.93 28.68 2.55
CA ASP A 69 6.64 30.00 1.99
C ASP A 69 7.28 30.26 0.61
N ASP A 70 8.37 29.57 0.28
CA ASP A 70 9.12 29.75 -0.97
C ASP A 70 8.52 28.89 -2.10
N VAL A 71 8.15 27.64 -1.79
CA VAL A 71 7.52 26.71 -2.75
C VAL A 71 6.17 27.23 -3.26
N TRP A 72 5.36 27.83 -2.38
CA TRP A 72 4.02 28.28 -2.75
C TRP A 72 4.01 29.54 -3.62
N LYS A 73 5.08 30.35 -3.55
CA LYS A 73 5.26 31.55 -4.40
C LYS A 73 5.75 31.19 -5.81
N GLU A 74 6.65 30.21 -5.92
CA GLU A 74 7.15 29.75 -7.23
C GLU A 74 6.06 29.05 -8.05
N THR A 75 5.23 28.22 -7.39
CA THR A 75 4.13 27.52 -8.07
C THR A 75 3.08 28.47 -8.67
N THR A 76 2.91 29.66 -8.06
CA THR A 76 2.02 30.70 -8.58
C THR A 76 2.63 31.50 -9.73
N LEU A 77 3.95 31.67 -9.78
CA LEU A 77 4.64 32.40 -10.85
C LEU A 77 4.78 31.56 -12.13
N GLU A 78 5.13 30.28 -12.04
CA GLU A 78 5.19 29.38 -13.22
C GLU A 78 3.82 29.14 -13.87
N SER A 79 2.74 29.23 -13.08
CA SER A 79 1.36 29.12 -13.57
C SER A 79 0.90 30.36 -14.34
N ILE A 80 1.58 31.51 -14.19
CA ILE A 80 1.28 32.77 -14.88
C ILE A 80 2.10 32.87 -16.17
N GLU A 81 3.38 32.46 -16.19
CA GLU A 81 4.22 32.53 -17.40
C GLU A 81 3.84 31.52 -18.49
N LYS A 82 3.22 30.37 -18.16
CA LYS A 82 2.73 29.42 -19.19
C LYS A 82 1.39 29.82 -19.83
N LYS A 83 0.82 30.96 -19.47
CA LYS A 83 -0.49 31.43 -19.95
C LYS A 83 -0.45 32.74 -20.75
N CYS A 84 0.73 33.29 -21.02
CA CYS A 84 0.94 34.42 -21.93
C CYS A 84 1.62 33.99 -23.24
#